data_AF-A0A519VT07-F1
#
_entry.id   AF-A0A519VT07-F1
#
_cell.length_a   1.000
_cell.length_b   1.000
_cell.length_c   1.000
_cell.angle_alpha   90.00
_cell.angle_beta   90.00
_cell.angle_gamma   90.00
#
_symmetry.space_group_name_H-M   'P 1'
#
loop_
_entity.id
_entity.type
_entity.pdbx_description
1 polymer ?
#
loop_
_entity_poly.entity_id
_entity_poly.type
_entity_poly.pdbx_seq_one_letter_code
_entity_poly.pdbx_strand_id
1 'polypeptide(L)'
;MKGEALAVHEKTGIQVQVTEGGYTGLLNVARHARKRYFRRQPPGTAPGGAAAPLQIVEVDLARLLADSQAGQLNPANAYQRVCGTPPAALQAGGDRALDGDENWAYFRVGKQEAARHLAAGTKLESAFGPRHLGAGPAGIAALNVHTGALKYVVSVPFQIGHSQPTPWVPGELVFCWETGGKSPQRTWTVRADGSGLRPLYPEAPYEWVTHEAVISPDEVAIAIRGHRQVPASPQAVAAGTPVGGANPGQEAAWAPSGTREKPTGLGIVNWRTREMTIAGQTPSGRGRWHVSGSPDGRWAVGDDFARNSYLIDRHTHEMRLLSSRCRPTG
;
A
#
# COMPACT_ATOMS: atom_id res chain seq x y z
N MET A 1 11.09 23.01 0.91
CA MET A 1 9.68 22.87 1.33
C MET A 1 9.44 21.39 1.64
N LYS A 2 9.08 21.01 2.87
CA LYS A 2 8.81 19.59 3.23
C LYS A 2 7.30 19.36 3.23
N GLY A 3 6.86 18.24 2.67
CA GLY A 3 5.44 17.85 2.67
C GLY A 3 4.62 18.60 1.62
N GLU A 4 5.16 18.75 0.40
CA GLU A 4 4.39 19.25 -0.75
C GLU A 4 4.01 18.13 -1.71
N ALA A 5 2.83 18.24 -2.29
CA ALA A 5 2.41 17.47 -3.45
C ALA A 5 2.41 18.35 -4.69
N LEU A 6 2.93 17.82 -5.80
CA LEU A 6 2.95 18.49 -7.10
C LEU A 6 2.11 17.68 -8.09
N ALA A 7 1.35 18.37 -8.93
CA ALA A 7 0.79 17.82 -10.16
C ALA A 7 1.76 18.17 -11.28
N VAL A 8 2.18 17.17 -12.07
CA VAL A 8 3.12 17.36 -13.17
C VAL A 8 2.45 16.99 -14.48
N HIS A 9 2.46 17.91 -15.44
CA HIS A 9 2.00 17.64 -16.79
C HIS A 9 3.01 16.75 -17.49
N GLU A 10 2.67 15.49 -17.74
CA GLU A 10 3.58 14.45 -18.23
C GLU A 10 4.40 14.86 -19.47
N LYS A 11 3.75 15.50 -20.46
CA LYS A 11 4.40 15.90 -21.72
C LYS A 11 5.33 17.12 -21.61
N THR A 12 4.96 18.12 -20.82
CA THR A 12 5.62 19.43 -20.81
C THR A 12 6.51 19.62 -19.59
N GLY A 13 6.33 18.80 -18.55
CA GLY A 13 7.01 18.95 -17.27
C GLY A 13 6.51 20.13 -16.43
N ILE A 14 5.47 20.86 -16.86
CA ILE A 14 4.87 21.95 -16.08
C ILE A 14 4.37 21.39 -14.76
N GLN A 15 4.70 22.08 -13.66
CA GLN A 15 4.37 21.65 -12.30
C GLN A 15 3.44 22.66 -11.65
N VAL A 16 2.38 22.16 -11.03
CA VAL A 16 1.47 22.94 -10.19
C VAL A 16 1.52 22.37 -8.78
N GLN A 17 1.81 23.23 -7.80
CA GLN A 17 1.79 22.85 -6.40
C GLN A 17 0.33 22.65 -5.94
N VAL A 18 0.04 21.49 -5.35
CA VAL A 18 -1.31 21.04 -4.99
C VAL A 18 -1.63 21.29 -3.51
N THR A 19 -0.60 21.34 -2.66
CA THR A 19 -0.72 21.54 -1.22
C THR A 19 0.02 22.78 -0.78
N GLU A 20 -0.24 23.28 0.43
CA GLU A 20 0.57 24.33 1.07
C GLU A 20 1.21 23.78 2.33
N GLY A 21 2.04 22.76 2.15
CA GLY A 21 2.87 22.19 3.20
C GLY A 21 2.12 21.35 4.22
N GLY A 22 2.90 20.73 5.11
CA GLY A 22 2.38 19.98 6.26
C GLY A 22 1.67 18.68 5.90
N TYR A 23 1.64 18.27 4.63
CA TYR A 23 1.12 16.97 4.25
C TYR A 23 1.97 15.85 4.87
N THR A 24 1.29 14.83 5.39
CA THR A 24 1.89 13.62 5.95
C THR A 24 1.19 12.34 5.48
N GLY A 25 1.99 11.30 5.20
CA GLY A 25 1.50 9.95 4.93
C GLY A 25 1.34 9.62 3.45
N LEU A 26 0.11 9.24 3.04
CA LEU A 26 -0.25 8.80 1.69
C LEU A 26 -1.19 9.80 0.99
N LEU A 27 -0.99 9.93 -0.31
CA LEU A 27 -1.62 10.89 -1.21
C LEU A 27 -2.67 10.14 -2.04
N ASN A 28 -3.96 10.46 -1.90
CA ASN A 28 -5.04 9.74 -2.59
C ASN A 28 -5.66 10.62 -3.67
N VAL A 29 -5.64 10.18 -4.94
CA VAL A 29 -6.34 10.87 -6.04
C VAL A 29 -7.70 10.23 -6.20
N ALA A 30 -8.76 11.04 -6.22
CA ALA A 30 -10.08 10.62 -6.64
C ALA A 30 -10.11 10.45 -8.17
N ARG A 31 -10.55 9.28 -8.63
CA ARG A 31 -10.70 8.89 -10.03
C ARG A 31 -11.91 9.54 -10.71
N HIS A 32 -12.95 9.89 -9.96
CA HIS A 32 -14.21 10.42 -10.45
C HIS A 32 -14.33 11.93 -10.22
N ALA A 33 -14.14 12.39 -8.96
CA ALA A 33 -14.40 13.79 -8.62
C ALA A 33 -13.31 14.78 -9.04
N ARG A 34 -12.17 14.32 -9.62
CA ARG A 34 -10.97 15.15 -9.87
C ARG A 34 -10.52 15.91 -8.62
N LYS A 35 -10.47 15.19 -7.50
CA LYS A 35 -10.02 15.72 -6.21
C LYS A 35 -8.77 15.01 -5.72
N ARG A 36 -8.02 15.67 -4.85
CA ARG A 36 -6.93 15.05 -4.09
C ARG A 36 -7.28 15.07 -2.63
N TYR A 37 -7.10 13.95 -1.94
CA TYR A 37 -7.21 13.90 -0.49
C TYR A 37 -5.83 13.72 0.12
N PHE A 38 -5.57 14.37 1.24
CA PHE A 38 -4.31 14.27 1.99
C PHE A 38 -4.55 14.47 3.49
N ARG A 39 -3.55 14.17 4.33
CA ARG A 39 -3.62 14.47 5.77
C ARG A 39 -2.62 15.56 6.12
N ARG A 40 -2.98 16.42 7.05
CA ARG A 40 -2.06 17.36 7.70
C ARG A 40 -2.38 17.49 9.17
N GLN A 41 -1.42 17.95 9.96
CA GLN A 41 -1.73 18.50 11.28
C GLN A 41 -2.55 19.78 11.12
N PRO A 42 -3.49 20.10 12.03
CA PRO A 42 -4.13 21.39 12.07
C PRO A 42 -3.08 22.52 12.06
N PRO A 43 -3.32 23.62 11.32
CA PRO A 43 -2.43 24.79 11.37
C PRO A 43 -2.20 25.26 12.82
N GLY A 44 -0.96 25.64 13.14
CA GLY A 44 -0.59 26.07 14.50
C GLY A 44 -0.33 24.94 15.50
N THR A 45 -0.42 23.67 15.09
CA THR A 45 -0.01 22.54 15.94
C THR A 45 1.51 22.54 16.11
N ALA A 46 1.99 22.48 17.35
CA ALA A 46 3.42 22.37 17.62
C ALA A 46 4.00 21.08 17.01
N PRO A 47 5.20 21.13 16.40
CA PRO A 47 5.85 19.93 15.87
C PRO A 47 6.28 19.01 17.03
N GLY A 48 5.48 17.98 17.33
CA GLY A 48 5.88 16.96 18.30
C GLY A 48 4.73 16.13 18.85
N GLY A 49 4.55 14.92 18.32
CA GLY A 49 3.76 13.87 18.97
C GLY A 49 3.05 12.96 17.98
N ALA A 50 3.24 11.64 18.12
CA ALA A 50 2.54 10.62 17.33
C ALA A 50 1.01 10.58 17.57
N ALA A 51 0.50 11.41 18.49
CA ALA A 51 -0.90 11.55 18.86
C ALA A 51 -1.53 12.89 18.47
N ALA A 52 -0.81 13.76 17.74
CA ALA A 52 -1.38 15.02 17.26
C ALA A 52 -2.58 14.75 16.34
N PRO A 53 -3.70 15.47 16.49
CA PRO A 53 -4.85 15.31 15.63
C PRO A 53 -4.44 15.52 14.17
N LEU A 54 -5.00 14.73 13.26
CA LEU A 54 -4.78 14.87 11.82
C LEU A 54 -6.09 15.25 11.15
N GLN A 55 -6.06 16.26 10.30
CA GLN A 55 -7.16 16.62 9.42
C GLN A 55 -7.09 15.77 8.16
N ILE A 56 -8.23 15.33 7.67
CA ILE A 56 -8.39 14.86 6.29
C ILE A 56 -8.80 16.08 5.47
N VAL A 57 -7.99 16.42 4.47
CA VAL A 57 -8.17 17.59 3.62
C VAL A 57 -8.39 17.14 2.18
N GLU A 58 -9.37 17.73 1.51
CA GLU A 58 -9.54 17.63 0.06
C GLU A 58 -8.96 18.87 -0.64
N VAL A 59 -8.52 18.68 -1.88
CA VAL A 59 -8.16 19.72 -2.84
C VAL A 59 -8.98 19.51 -4.10
N ASP A 60 -9.66 20.56 -4.57
CA ASP A 60 -10.28 20.59 -5.88
C ASP A 60 -9.20 20.77 -6.96
N LEU A 61 -8.78 19.68 -7.60
CA LEU A 61 -7.74 19.73 -8.62
C LEU A 61 -8.25 20.39 -9.91
N ALA A 62 -9.53 20.21 -10.24
CA ALA A 62 -10.09 20.76 -11.46
C ALA A 62 -10.03 22.29 -11.42
N ARG A 63 -10.49 22.89 -10.32
CA ARG A 63 -10.44 24.34 -10.12
C ARG A 63 -9.02 24.86 -9.99
N LEU A 64 -8.17 24.19 -9.19
CA LEU A 64 -6.79 24.61 -8.99
C LEU A 64 -6.01 24.65 -10.32
N LEU A 65 -6.12 23.59 -11.13
CA LEU A 65 -5.41 23.51 -12.41
C LEU A 65 -5.97 24.51 -13.43
N ALA A 66 -7.28 24.75 -13.46
CA ALA A 66 -7.89 25.76 -14.33
C ALA A 66 -7.43 27.18 -13.98
N ASP A 67 -7.47 27.55 -12.70
CA ASP A 67 -7.01 28.86 -12.23
C ASP A 67 -5.49 29.03 -12.43
N SER A 68 -4.72 27.96 -12.23
CA SER A 68 -3.27 27.95 -12.52
C SER A 68 -3.00 28.21 -14.00
N GLN A 69 -3.77 27.58 -14.90
CA GLN A 69 -3.63 27.77 -16.34
C GLN A 69 -4.02 29.20 -16.77
N ALA A 70 -5.00 29.80 -16.09
CA ALA A 70 -5.44 31.17 -16.33
C ALA A 70 -4.52 32.24 -15.70
N GLY A 71 -3.55 31.84 -14.87
CA GLY A 71 -2.72 32.78 -14.10
C GLY A 71 -3.48 33.52 -13.00
N GLN A 72 -4.58 32.92 -12.50
CA GLN A 72 -5.53 33.53 -11.55
C GLN A 72 -5.63 32.71 -10.26
N LEU A 73 -4.48 32.27 -9.72
CA LEU A 73 -4.46 31.50 -8.49
C LEU A 73 -5.00 32.31 -7.30
N ASN A 74 -5.89 31.68 -6.55
CA ASN A 74 -6.47 32.16 -5.30
C ASN A 74 -5.71 31.58 -4.10
N PRO A 75 -5.96 32.08 -2.87
CA PRO A 75 -5.42 31.46 -1.66
C PRO A 75 -5.90 30.01 -1.48
N ALA A 76 -5.15 29.17 -0.75
CA ALA A 76 -5.46 27.74 -0.62
C ALA A 76 -6.87 27.41 -0.13
N ASN A 77 -7.49 28.23 0.71
CA ASN A 77 -8.86 28.01 1.18
C ASN A 77 -9.92 28.06 0.04
N ALA A 78 -9.57 28.61 -1.12
CA ALA A 78 -10.42 28.56 -2.32
C ALA A 78 -10.43 27.17 -2.98
N TYR A 79 -9.41 26.35 -2.72
CA TYR A 79 -9.23 25.01 -3.31
C TYR A 79 -9.33 23.88 -2.29
N GLN A 80 -9.03 24.17 -1.02
CA GLN A 80 -8.91 23.19 0.04
C GLN A 80 -10.08 23.23 1.01
N ARG A 81 -10.60 22.05 1.38
CA ARG A 81 -11.60 21.90 2.43
C ARG A 81 -11.19 20.81 3.42
N VAL A 82 -11.35 21.10 4.70
CA VAL A 82 -11.22 20.08 5.75
C VAL A 82 -12.46 19.19 5.71
N CYS A 83 -12.28 17.92 5.35
CA CYS A 83 -13.34 16.93 5.33
C CYS A 83 -13.74 16.51 6.75
N GLY A 84 -12.78 16.51 7.66
CA GLY A 84 -13.00 16.25 9.08
C GLY A 84 -11.69 15.97 9.83
N THR A 85 -11.81 15.89 11.15
CA THR A 85 -10.70 15.58 12.06
C THR A 85 -11.11 14.38 12.90
N PRO A 86 -10.59 13.17 12.64
CA PRO A 86 -10.86 12.01 13.47
C PRO A 86 -10.50 12.29 14.94
N PRO A 87 -11.33 11.84 15.92
CA PRO A 87 -11.04 12.01 17.33
C PRO A 87 -9.67 11.44 17.71
N ALA A 88 -8.96 12.11 18.62
CA ALA A 88 -7.65 11.69 19.08
C ALA A 88 -7.64 10.26 19.65
N ALA A 89 -8.76 9.80 20.23
CA ALA A 89 -8.95 8.45 20.72
C ALA A 89 -8.74 7.36 19.64
N LEU A 90 -9.09 7.65 18.38
CA LEU A 90 -8.86 6.72 17.27
C LEU A 90 -7.37 6.60 16.90
N GLN A 91 -6.53 7.57 17.29
CA GLN A 91 -5.12 7.62 16.95
C GLN A 91 -4.88 7.41 15.44
N ALA A 92 -5.71 8.06 14.62
CA ALA A 92 -5.73 7.89 13.17
C ALA A 92 -4.35 8.22 12.58
N GLY A 93 -3.68 7.25 11.95
CA GLY A 93 -2.30 7.47 11.49
C GLY A 93 -1.73 6.38 10.58
N GLY A 94 -0.53 6.62 10.06
CA GLY A 94 0.24 5.67 9.24
C GLY A 94 -0.35 5.46 7.84
N ASP A 95 -1.37 4.63 7.76
CA ASP A 95 -1.95 4.13 6.52
C ASP A 95 -3.28 4.83 6.19
N ARG A 96 -3.57 5.03 4.91
CA ARG A 96 -4.82 5.68 4.46
C ARG A 96 -5.12 5.42 2.99
N ALA A 97 -6.37 5.12 2.70
CA ALA A 97 -6.85 5.01 1.33
C ALA A 97 -8.28 5.57 1.16
N LEU A 98 -8.61 5.94 -0.07
CA LEU A 98 -9.93 6.43 -0.47
C LEU A 98 -10.71 5.30 -1.15
N ASP A 99 -11.96 5.09 -0.74
CA ASP A 99 -12.84 4.07 -1.30
C ASP A 99 -13.12 4.26 -2.79
N GLY A 100 -13.55 3.20 -3.48
CA GLY A 100 -13.84 3.22 -4.91
C GLY A 100 -14.98 4.17 -5.31
N ASP A 101 -15.94 4.41 -4.40
CA ASP A 101 -17.01 5.40 -4.58
C ASP A 101 -16.63 6.82 -4.09
N GLU A 102 -15.42 6.98 -3.57
CA GLU A 102 -14.86 8.24 -3.06
C GLU A 102 -15.57 8.84 -1.85
N ASN A 103 -16.49 8.10 -1.22
CA ASN A 103 -17.25 8.60 -0.08
C ASN A 103 -16.48 8.44 1.24
N TRP A 104 -15.61 7.43 1.34
CA TRP A 104 -14.96 7.05 2.59
C TRP A 104 -13.44 7.08 2.48
N ALA A 105 -12.80 7.75 3.44
CA ALA A 105 -11.36 7.69 3.65
C ALA A 105 -11.05 6.73 4.82
N TYR A 106 -10.50 5.57 4.51
CA TYR A 106 -10.05 4.57 5.49
C TYR A 106 -8.71 4.95 6.08
N PHE A 107 -8.50 4.69 7.37
CA PHE A 107 -7.24 4.91 8.05
C PHE A 107 -7.01 3.87 9.15
N ARG A 108 -5.74 3.62 9.47
CA ARG A 108 -5.37 2.77 10.58
C ARG A 108 -5.66 3.44 11.92
N VAL A 109 -6.22 2.65 12.84
CA VAL A 109 -6.52 2.97 14.23
C VAL A 109 -5.38 2.50 15.13
N GLY A 110 -5.07 3.27 16.16
CA GLY A 110 -4.03 2.92 17.14
C GLY A 110 -4.41 1.79 18.10
N LYS A 111 -3.41 1.30 18.84
CA LYS A 111 -3.51 0.06 19.63
C LYS A 111 -4.60 0.10 20.71
N GLN A 112 -4.75 1.24 21.38
CA GLN A 112 -5.68 1.37 22.50
C GLN A 112 -7.13 1.21 22.07
N GLU A 113 -7.52 1.90 20.99
CA GLU A 113 -8.87 1.79 20.47
C GLU A 113 -9.07 0.42 19.81
N ALA A 114 -8.11 -0.08 19.02
CA ALA A 114 -8.22 -1.42 18.44
C ALA A 114 -8.41 -2.54 19.47
N ALA A 115 -7.75 -2.44 20.63
CA ALA A 115 -7.93 -3.41 21.71
C ALA A 115 -9.37 -3.48 22.24
N ARG A 116 -10.14 -2.39 22.18
CA ARG A 116 -11.53 -2.33 22.66
C ARG A 116 -12.52 -3.08 21.77
N HIS A 117 -12.19 -3.23 20.48
CA HIS A 117 -13.04 -3.88 19.48
C HIS A 117 -12.59 -5.30 19.15
N LEU A 118 -11.48 -5.78 19.73
CA LEU A 118 -11.09 -7.18 19.65
C LEU A 118 -11.99 -8.06 20.54
N ALA A 119 -12.28 -9.26 20.06
CA ALA A 119 -12.96 -10.27 20.86
C ALA A 119 -12.12 -10.59 22.11
N ALA A 120 -12.80 -10.81 23.23
CA ALA A 120 -12.15 -11.16 24.49
C ALA A 120 -11.32 -12.44 24.32
N GLY A 121 -10.10 -12.45 24.87
CA GLY A 121 -9.18 -13.58 24.75
C GLY A 121 -8.43 -13.70 23.42
N THR A 122 -8.59 -12.75 22.49
CA THR A 122 -7.82 -12.76 21.23
C THR A 122 -6.32 -12.73 21.53
N LYS A 123 -5.59 -13.73 21.04
CA LYS A 123 -4.12 -13.78 21.12
C LYS A 123 -3.53 -12.72 20.20
N LEU A 124 -2.78 -11.78 20.77
CA LEU A 124 -2.03 -10.79 20.00
C LEU A 124 -0.81 -11.44 19.34
N GLU A 125 -0.55 -11.05 18.10
CA GLU A 125 0.66 -11.44 17.40
C GLU A 125 1.86 -10.63 17.91
N SER A 126 2.99 -11.30 18.08
CA SER A 126 4.26 -10.67 18.39
C SER A 126 4.86 -10.00 17.15
N ALA A 127 5.90 -9.20 17.37
CA ALA A 127 6.73 -8.76 16.26
C ALA A 127 7.35 -9.95 15.53
N PHE A 128 7.60 -9.80 14.23
CA PHE A 128 8.17 -10.85 13.38
C PHE A 128 9.40 -10.34 12.62
N GLY A 129 10.42 -11.20 12.54
CA GLY A 129 11.66 -10.91 11.84
C GLY A 129 12.60 -9.91 12.55
N PRO A 130 13.78 -9.65 11.96
CA PRO A 130 14.85 -8.84 12.54
C PRO A 130 14.51 -7.34 12.66
N ARG A 131 13.40 -6.89 12.08
CA ARG A 131 12.94 -5.50 12.22
C ARG A 131 12.11 -5.26 13.47
N HIS A 132 11.68 -6.32 14.16
CA HIS A 132 10.84 -6.22 15.35
C HIS A 132 9.56 -5.39 15.14
N LEU A 133 8.96 -5.50 13.95
CA LEU A 133 7.68 -4.87 13.59
C LEU A 133 6.57 -5.92 13.48
N GLY A 134 5.32 -5.49 13.36
CA GLY A 134 4.19 -6.38 13.13
C GLY A 134 3.33 -6.67 14.35
N ALA A 135 3.78 -6.33 15.55
CA ALA A 135 3.03 -6.60 16.78
C ALA A 135 1.72 -5.80 16.84
N GLY A 136 0.61 -6.48 17.11
CA GLY A 136 -0.69 -5.84 17.23
C GLY A 136 -0.98 -5.25 18.62
N PRO A 137 -2.27 -4.96 18.90
CA PRO A 137 -3.37 -4.96 17.94
C PRO A 137 -3.34 -3.74 17.02
N ALA A 138 -4.09 -3.78 15.93
CA ALA A 138 -4.40 -2.61 15.11
C ALA A 138 -5.83 -2.71 14.55
N GLY A 139 -6.35 -1.62 14.01
CA GLY A 139 -7.67 -1.63 13.38
C GLY A 139 -7.78 -0.68 12.21
N ILE A 140 -8.93 -0.73 11.53
CA ILE A 140 -9.30 0.16 10.44
C ILE A 140 -10.59 0.88 10.84
N ALA A 141 -10.61 2.18 10.62
CA ALA A 141 -11.81 3.01 10.68
C ALA A 141 -11.89 3.87 9.43
N ALA A 142 -13.02 4.53 9.20
CA ALA A 142 -13.23 5.39 8.06
C ALA A 142 -13.92 6.70 8.45
N LEU A 143 -13.61 7.76 7.71
CA LEU A 143 -14.30 9.04 7.75
C LEU A 143 -14.98 9.29 6.40
N ASN A 144 -16.27 9.61 6.43
CA ASN A 144 -16.98 10.04 5.23
C ASN A 144 -16.54 11.45 4.85
N VAL A 145 -16.00 11.63 3.64
CA VAL A 145 -15.33 12.88 3.25
C VAL A 145 -16.30 14.05 3.01
N HIS A 146 -17.59 13.77 2.89
CA HIS A 146 -18.64 14.76 2.68
C HIS A 146 -19.30 15.20 3.99
N THR A 147 -19.63 14.22 4.85
CA THR A 147 -20.42 14.45 6.07
C THR A 147 -19.56 14.52 7.35
N GLY A 148 -18.32 14.05 7.31
CA GLY A 148 -17.48 13.88 8.49
C GLY A 148 -17.86 12.70 9.38
N ALA A 149 -18.87 11.90 9.01
CA ALA A 149 -19.30 10.73 9.75
C ALA A 149 -18.18 9.70 9.91
N LEU A 150 -18.11 9.04 11.06
CA LEU A 150 -17.10 8.03 11.37
C LEU A 150 -17.73 6.64 11.45
N LYS A 151 -16.99 5.62 11.01
CA LYS A 151 -17.30 4.22 11.28
C LYS A 151 -16.06 3.43 11.64
N TYR A 152 -16.22 2.46 12.53
CA TYR A 152 -15.21 1.45 12.83
C TYR A 152 -15.42 0.25 11.90
N VAL A 153 -14.35 -0.30 11.32
CA VAL A 153 -14.44 -1.41 10.36
C VAL A 153 -14.02 -2.72 11.02
N VAL A 154 -12.78 -2.80 11.51
CA VAL A 154 -12.24 -4.08 12.02
C VAL A 154 -11.06 -3.86 12.96
N SER A 155 -10.85 -4.82 13.87
CA SER A 155 -9.60 -4.97 14.63
C SER A 155 -8.97 -6.32 14.33
N VAL A 156 -7.64 -6.36 14.30
CA VAL A 156 -6.84 -7.55 14.07
C VAL A 156 -5.71 -7.65 15.11
N PRO A 157 -5.22 -8.87 15.42
CA PRO A 157 -4.20 -9.07 16.46
C PRO A 157 -2.79 -8.66 16.05
N PHE A 158 -2.61 -8.07 14.86
CA PHE A 158 -1.32 -7.70 14.28
C PHE A 158 -1.33 -6.26 13.75
N GLN A 159 -0.15 -5.74 13.38
CA GLN A 159 -0.03 -4.41 12.77
C GLN A 159 -0.55 -4.39 11.33
N ILE A 160 -1.42 -3.43 11.01
CA ILE A 160 -1.91 -3.18 9.65
C ILE A 160 -0.98 -2.21 8.90
N GLY A 161 -0.77 -2.49 7.61
CA GLY A 161 -0.25 -1.57 6.60
C GLY A 161 -0.85 -1.85 5.22
N HIS A 162 -0.46 -1.03 4.23
CA HIS A 162 -0.83 -1.17 2.81
C HIS A 162 -2.33 -1.38 2.54
N SER A 163 -3.19 -0.63 3.23
CA SER A 163 -4.64 -0.66 3.07
C SER A 163 -5.01 -0.12 1.70
N GLN A 164 -5.71 -0.94 0.92
CA GLN A 164 -6.06 -0.72 -0.48
C GLN A 164 -7.53 -1.12 -0.69
N PRO A 165 -8.46 -0.17 -0.70
CA PRO A 165 -9.80 -0.40 -1.17
C PRO A 165 -9.76 -0.63 -2.69
N THR A 166 -10.70 -1.44 -3.17
CA THR A 166 -10.86 -1.63 -4.61
C THR A 166 -11.46 -0.38 -5.26
N PRO A 167 -10.90 0.08 -6.38
CA PRO A 167 -11.51 1.12 -7.18
C PRO A 167 -12.82 0.74 -7.89
N TRP A 168 -13.20 -0.55 -7.87
CA TRP A 168 -14.31 -1.07 -8.68
C TRP A 168 -15.52 -1.51 -7.86
N VAL A 169 -15.32 -1.99 -6.63
CA VAL A 169 -16.38 -2.53 -5.76
C VAL A 169 -16.35 -1.83 -4.39
N PRO A 170 -17.06 -0.71 -4.22
CA PRO A 170 -16.97 0.10 -3.01
C PRO A 170 -17.11 -0.71 -1.74
N GLY A 171 -16.24 -0.43 -0.77
CA GLY A 171 -16.25 -1.07 0.53
C GLY A 171 -15.53 -2.42 0.60
N GLU A 172 -14.79 -2.85 -0.42
CA GLU A 172 -13.90 -4.01 -0.28
C GLU A 172 -12.46 -3.56 -0.15
N LEU A 173 -11.77 -4.12 0.85
CA LEU A 173 -10.42 -3.72 1.21
C LEU A 173 -9.47 -4.90 1.20
N VAL A 174 -8.25 -4.65 0.77
CA VAL A 174 -7.07 -5.47 1.02
C VAL A 174 -6.11 -4.71 1.90
N PHE A 175 -5.43 -5.40 2.81
CA PHE A 175 -4.39 -4.83 3.65
C PHE A 175 -3.36 -5.90 3.98
N CYS A 176 -2.26 -5.50 4.61
CA CYS A 176 -1.20 -6.41 4.99
C CYS A 176 -0.91 -6.41 6.51
N TRP A 177 -0.44 -7.56 6.99
CA TRP A 177 0.33 -7.63 8.23
C TRP A 177 1.72 -7.04 7.98
N GLU A 178 1.92 -5.80 8.43
CA GLU A 178 3.14 -5.02 8.17
C GLU A 178 4.24 -5.33 9.19
N THR A 179 5.20 -6.19 8.80
CA THR A 179 6.38 -6.57 9.59
C THR A 179 7.67 -5.92 9.06
N GLY A 180 7.60 -5.08 8.02
CA GLY A 180 8.74 -4.55 7.29
C GLY A 180 9.46 -5.57 6.39
N GLY A 181 8.92 -6.78 6.23
CA GLY A 181 9.51 -7.85 5.43
C GLY A 181 8.55 -9.01 5.21
N LYS A 182 8.98 -10.23 5.53
CA LYS A 182 8.11 -11.43 5.50
C LYS A 182 7.14 -11.36 6.69
N SER A 183 5.90 -11.78 6.48
CA SER A 183 4.92 -12.00 7.55
C SER A 183 4.41 -13.44 7.45
N PRO A 184 4.09 -14.14 8.56
CA PRO A 184 3.53 -15.48 8.50
C PRO A 184 2.34 -15.60 7.54
N GLN A 185 1.43 -14.63 7.60
CA GLN A 185 0.35 -14.39 6.65
C GLN A 185 0.34 -12.89 6.33
N ARG A 186 0.83 -12.49 5.15
CA ARG A 186 0.94 -11.08 4.80
C ARG A 186 -0.39 -10.49 4.38
N THR A 187 -1.10 -11.10 3.45
CA THR A 187 -2.23 -10.47 2.74
C THR A 187 -3.58 -10.86 3.33
N TRP A 188 -4.45 -9.85 3.55
CA TRP A 188 -5.77 -9.98 4.16
C TRP A 188 -6.81 -9.16 3.41
N THR A 189 -8.08 -9.55 3.53
CA THR A 189 -9.22 -8.81 2.99
C THR A 189 -10.34 -8.68 4.01
N VAL A 190 -11.12 -7.60 3.92
CA VAL A 190 -12.29 -7.32 4.76
C VAL A 190 -13.26 -6.40 4.00
N ARG A 191 -14.55 -6.44 4.35
CA ARG A 191 -15.54 -5.46 3.87
C ARG A 191 -15.64 -4.26 4.80
N ALA A 192 -16.17 -3.15 4.30
CA ALA A 192 -16.28 -1.90 5.01
C ALA A 192 -17.34 -1.88 6.12
N ASP A 193 -18.15 -2.94 6.22
CA ASP A 193 -19.03 -3.25 7.35
C ASP A 193 -18.37 -4.17 8.39
N GLY A 194 -17.10 -4.52 8.19
CA GLY A 194 -16.32 -5.42 9.06
C GLY A 194 -16.50 -6.91 8.75
N SER A 195 -17.43 -7.28 7.86
CA SER A 195 -17.67 -8.66 7.50
C SER A 195 -16.56 -9.23 6.60
N GLY A 196 -16.46 -10.56 6.57
CA GLY A 196 -15.58 -11.25 5.62
C GLY A 196 -14.08 -11.06 5.87
N LEU A 197 -13.66 -10.66 7.07
CA LEU A 197 -12.25 -10.64 7.46
C LEU A 197 -11.63 -12.04 7.29
N ARG A 198 -10.61 -12.15 6.44
CA ARG A 198 -9.85 -13.39 6.24
C ARG A 198 -8.52 -13.15 5.51
N PRO A 199 -7.61 -14.14 5.49
CA PRO A 199 -6.51 -14.15 4.54
C PRO A 199 -7.01 -13.99 3.10
N LEU A 200 -6.28 -13.21 2.29
CA LEU A 200 -6.55 -13.07 0.86
C LEU A 200 -6.50 -14.46 0.19
N TYR A 201 -5.41 -15.18 0.47
CA TYR A 201 -5.23 -16.62 0.29
C TYR A 201 -4.32 -17.16 1.41
N PRO A 202 -4.32 -18.47 1.69
CA PRO A 202 -3.41 -19.07 2.66
C PRO A 202 -1.96 -19.04 2.13
N GLU A 203 -1.09 -18.26 2.76
CA GLU A 203 0.32 -18.19 2.39
C GLU A 203 1.11 -19.33 3.04
N ALA A 204 1.95 -20.04 2.28
CA ALA A 204 2.83 -21.04 2.85
C ALA A 204 4.00 -20.40 3.63
N PRO A 205 4.61 -21.10 4.61
CA PRO A 205 5.73 -20.58 5.40
C PRO A 205 6.95 -20.15 4.56
N TYR A 206 7.13 -20.73 3.37
CA TYR A 206 8.23 -20.44 2.47
C TYR A 206 7.98 -19.29 1.49
N GLU A 207 6.72 -18.85 1.35
CA GLU A 207 6.37 -17.74 0.46
C GLU A 207 6.76 -16.42 1.12
N TRP A 208 7.56 -15.61 0.44
CA TRP A 208 7.87 -14.27 0.90
C TRP A 208 7.16 -13.25 0.02
N VAL A 209 5.88 -13.03 0.31
CA VAL A 209 5.11 -11.95 -0.27
C VAL A 209 5.62 -10.62 0.28
N THR A 210 5.86 -9.62 -0.57
CA THR A 210 6.34 -8.28 -0.14
C THR A 210 5.49 -7.12 -0.58
N HIS A 211 4.75 -7.25 -1.66
CA HIS A 211 3.86 -6.19 -2.16
C HIS A 211 2.62 -6.84 -2.77
N GLU A 212 1.55 -6.07 -2.74
CA GLU A 212 0.24 -6.43 -3.20
C GLU A 212 -0.39 -5.21 -3.87
N ALA A 213 -1.08 -5.42 -4.98
CA ALA A 213 -1.78 -4.38 -5.72
C ALA A 213 -3.14 -4.91 -6.18
N VAL A 214 -4.21 -4.17 -5.90
CA VAL A 214 -5.54 -4.47 -6.44
C VAL A 214 -5.55 -4.06 -7.91
N ILE A 215 -5.77 -5.02 -8.82
CA ILE A 215 -5.60 -4.81 -10.27
C ILE A 215 -6.91 -4.90 -11.07
N SER A 216 -7.95 -5.52 -10.50
CA SER A 216 -9.28 -5.66 -11.10
C SER A 216 -10.36 -5.78 -9.99
N PRO A 217 -11.66 -5.88 -10.33
CA PRO A 217 -12.72 -6.10 -9.35
C PRO A 217 -12.55 -7.36 -8.48
N ASP A 218 -11.78 -8.35 -8.96
CA ASP A 218 -11.69 -9.67 -8.37
C ASP A 218 -10.25 -10.12 -8.06
N GLU A 219 -9.24 -9.40 -8.54
CA GLU A 219 -7.86 -9.87 -8.53
C GLU A 219 -6.88 -8.91 -7.85
N VAL A 220 -5.93 -9.52 -7.16
CA VAL A 220 -4.77 -8.86 -6.55
C VAL A 220 -3.51 -9.47 -7.13
N ALA A 221 -2.62 -8.61 -7.64
CA ALA A 221 -1.27 -9.00 -7.97
C ALA A 221 -0.39 -9.00 -6.72
N ILE A 222 0.46 -10.01 -6.56
CA ILE A 222 1.39 -10.15 -5.44
C ILE A 222 2.83 -10.37 -5.92
N ALA A 223 3.79 -9.76 -5.21
CA ALA A 223 5.22 -9.97 -5.44
C ALA A 223 5.75 -11.01 -4.45
N ILE A 224 6.22 -12.15 -4.95
CA ILE A 224 6.81 -13.23 -4.15
C ILE A 224 8.32 -13.27 -4.38
N ARG A 225 9.10 -13.08 -3.31
CA ARG A 225 10.56 -12.98 -3.37
C ARG A 225 11.24 -14.33 -3.55
N GLY A 226 12.37 -14.31 -4.27
CA GLY A 226 13.22 -15.46 -4.53
C GLY A 226 14.69 -15.06 -4.55
N HIS A 227 15.14 -14.39 -3.49
CA HIS A 227 16.42 -13.69 -3.42
C HIS A 227 17.44 -14.31 -2.45
N ARG A 228 17.07 -15.38 -1.75
CA ARG A 228 17.95 -16.06 -0.80
C ARG A 228 18.63 -17.26 -1.45
N GLN A 229 19.80 -17.61 -0.90
CA GLN A 229 20.56 -18.76 -1.34
C GLN A 229 19.73 -20.03 -1.19
N VAL A 230 19.70 -20.83 -2.24
CA VAL A 230 19.19 -22.20 -2.16
C VAL A 230 20.30 -23.05 -1.51
N PRO A 231 20.04 -23.75 -0.39
CA PRO A 231 21.10 -24.37 0.44
C PRO A 231 22.06 -25.28 -0.31
N ALA A 232 21.58 -26.06 -1.27
CA ALA A 232 22.38 -27.00 -2.05
C ALA A 232 22.74 -26.50 -3.46
N SER A 233 22.42 -25.25 -3.81
CA SER A 233 22.68 -24.73 -5.15
C SER A 233 24.14 -24.27 -5.28
N PRO A 234 24.86 -24.67 -6.35
CA PRO A 234 26.19 -24.15 -6.65
C PRO A 234 26.15 -22.69 -7.15
N GLN A 235 24.96 -22.19 -7.52
CA GLN A 235 24.80 -20.81 -7.96
C GLN A 235 24.69 -19.89 -6.75
N ALA A 236 25.74 -19.11 -6.51
CA ALA A 236 25.75 -18.10 -5.46
C ALA A 236 24.78 -16.95 -5.78
N VAL A 237 23.96 -16.57 -4.80
CA VAL A 237 23.23 -15.29 -4.84
C VAL A 237 24.08 -14.18 -4.24
N ALA A 238 23.67 -12.92 -4.45
CA ALA A 238 24.35 -11.77 -3.86
C ALA A 238 24.43 -11.90 -2.32
N ALA A 239 25.56 -11.52 -1.73
CA ALA A 239 25.75 -11.53 -0.28
C ALA A 239 24.70 -10.67 0.44
N GLY A 240 24.26 -11.12 1.61
CA GLY A 240 23.32 -10.39 2.45
C GLY A 240 23.93 -9.15 3.07
N THR A 241 23.10 -8.14 3.29
CA THR A 241 23.45 -6.94 4.05
C THR A 241 22.48 -6.76 5.21
N PRO A 242 22.84 -5.98 6.25
CA PRO A 242 21.88 -5.56 7.27
C PRO A 242 20.66 -4.83 6.69
N VAL A 243 19.63 -4.66 7.54
CA VAL A 243 18.47 -3.81 7.24
C VAL A 243 18.92 -2.43 6.77
N GLY A 244 18.43 -1.98 5.61
CA GLY A 244 18.78 -0.70 4.99
C GLY A 244 19.95 -0.76 4.00
N GLY A 245 20.67 -1.88 3.93
CA GLY A 245 21.73 -2.09 2.93
C GLY A 245 21.21 -2.47 1.54
N ALA A 246 22.12 -2.81 0.63
CA ALA A 246 21.82 -3.12 -0.77
C ALA A 246 21.13 -4.49 -0.97
N ASN A 247 21.20 -5.41 -0.01
CA ASN A 247 20.58 -6.74 -0.07
C ASN A 247 20.05 -7.23 1.31
N PRO A 248 19.06 -6.55 1.89
CA PRO A 248 18.49 -6.95 3.16
C PRO A 248 17.58 -8.18 2.99
N GLY A 249 17.23 -8.83 4.09
CA GLY A 249 16.28 -9.94 4.09
C GLY A 249 16.93 -11.30 3.85
N GLN A 250 18.18 -11.48 4.25
CA GLN A 250 18.88 -12.78 4.22
C GLN A 250 18.89 -13.46 5.59
N GLU A 251 18.51 -12.72 6.64
CA GLU A 251 18.55 -13.15 8.03
C GLU A 251 17.65 -14.36 8.28
N ALA A 252 18.13 -15.33 9.06
CA ALA A 252 17.37 -16.54 9.41
C ALA A 252 16.05 -16.25 10.15
N ALA A 253 15.97 -15.10 10.85
CA ALA A 253 14.78 -14.65 11.55
C ALA A 253 13.56 -14.38 10.62
N TRP A 254 13.74 -14.34 9.30
CA TRP A 254 12.63 -14.31 8.32
C TRP A 254 12.05 -15.71 7.99
N ALA A 255 12.39 -16.72 8.79
CA ALA A 255 11.98 -18.11 8.62
C ALA A 255 12.53 -18.72 7.30
N PRO A 256 12.13 -19.92 6.84
CA PRO A 256 12.73 -20.58 5.67
C PRO A 256 12.24 -20.02 4.31
N SER A 257 11.78 -18.77 4.29
CA SER A 257 11.12 -18.16 3.13
C SER A 257 12.10 -17.51 2.16
N GLY A 258 11.67 -17.32 0.90
CA GLY A 258 12.38 -16.49 -0.08
C GLY A 258 13.50 -17.18 -0.86
N THR A 259 13.56 -18.52 -0.86
CA THR A 259 14.41 -19.29 -1.80
C THR A 259 13.63 -19.62 -3.07
N ARG A 260 14.34 -19.89 -4.17
CA ARG A 260 13.73 -20.30 -5.46
C ARG A 260 13.39 -21.79 -5.53
N GLU A 261 13.54 -22.55 -4.44
CA GLU A 261 13.04 -23.95 -4.34
C GLU A 261 11.51 -24.02 -4.26
N LYS A 262 10.87 -22.87 -4.07
CA LYS A 262 9.43 -22.69 -3.87
C LYS A 262 8.91 -21.63 -4.83
N PRO A 263 7.57 -21.47 -4.99
CA PRO A 263 7.02 -20.47 -5.90
C PRO A 263 7.55 -19.06 -5.61
N THR A 264 8.01 -18.36 -6.65
CA THR A 264 8.46 -16.96 -6.59
C THR A 264 8.03 -16.23 -7.87
N GLY A 265 8.06 -14.90 -7.87
CA GLY A 265 7.70 -14.09 -9.04
C GLY A 265 6.45 -13.23 -8.81
N LEU A 266 5.66 -13.06 -9.87
CA LEU A 266 4.40 -12.32 -9.85
C LEU A 266 3.25 -13.32 -9.75
N GLY A 267 2.55 -13.31 -8.63
CA GLY A 267 1.32 -14.08 -8.42
C GLY A 267 0.08 -13.23 -8.71
N ILE A 268 -0.99 -13.87 -9.16
CA ILE A 268 -2.33 -13.29 -9.25
C ILE A 268 -3.24 -14.13 -8.35
N VAL A 269 -3.92 -13.47 -7.42
CA VAL A 269 -4.91 -14.09 -6.55
C VAL A 269 -6.27 -13.57 -6.92
N ASN A 270 -7.19 -14.46 -7.30
CA ASN A 270 -8.60 -14.12 -7.39
C ASN A 270 -9.20 -14.22 -5.97
N TRP A 271 -9.60 -13.10 -5.37
CA TRP A 271 -10.08 -13.13 -3.99
C TRP A 271 -11.51 -13.65 -3.86
N ARG A 272 -12.24 -13.88 -4.96
CA ARG A 272 -13.57 -14.50 -4.93
C ARG A 272 -13.44 -16.01 -4.81
N THR A 273 -12.63 -16.60 -5.70
CA THR A 273 -12.41 -18.06 -5.78
C THR A 273 -11.31 -18.53 -4.84
N ARG A 274 -10.42 -17.62 -4.42
CA ARG A 274 -9.21 -17.88 -3.62
C ARG A 274 -8.13 -18.67 -4.37
N GLU A 275 -8.25 -18.74 -5.70
CA GLU A 275 -7.25 -19.36 -6.54
C GLU A 275 -6.06 -18.42 -6.74
N MET A 276 -4.86 -18.99 -6.73
CA MET A 276 -3.61 -18.28 -6.99
C MET A 276 -2.92 -18.90 -8.20
N THR A 277 -2.40 -18.04 -9.08
CA THR A 277 -1.59 -18.44 -10.22
C THR A 277 -0.29 -17.63 -10.27
N ILE A 278 0.80 -18.23 -10.74
CA ILE A 278 2.03 -17.49 -11.03
C ILE A 278 1.94 -17.01 -12.47
N ALA A 279 1.75 -15.70 -12.66
CA ALA A 279 1.69 -15.10 -13.99
C ALA A 279 3.08 -15.03 -14.65
N GLY A 280 4.15 -14.88 -13.86
CA GLY A 280 5.50 -15.01 -14.39
C GLY A 280 6.61 -14.81 -13.36
N GLN A 281 7.78 -15.34 -13.70
CA GLN A 281 8.96 -15.33 -12.86
C GLN A 281 10.18 -14.93 -13.70
N THR A 282 11.06 -14.08 -13.17
CA THR A 282 12.32 -13.77 -13.86
C THR A 282 13.25 -14.99 -13.83
N PRO A 283 14.00 -15.30 -14.90
CA PRO A 283 14.90 -16.46 -14.93
C PRO A 283 15.98 -16.41 -13.83
N SER A 284 16.39 -15.21 -13.43
CA SER A 284 17.42 -14.98 -12.42
C SER A 284 17.14 -13.74 -11.57
N GLY A 285 18.04 -13.46 -10.63
CA GLY A 285 17.96 -12.30 -9.75
C GLY A 285 17.00 -12.49 -8.57
N ARG A 286 16.63 -11.38 -7.95
CA ARG A 286 15.94 -11.36 -6.65
C ARG A 286 14.42 -11.51 -6.71
N GLY A 287 13.88 -11.78 -7.91
CA GLY A 287 12.45 -11.82 -8.19
C GLY A 287 11.87 -10.42 -8.44
N ARG A 288 10.55 -10.31 -8.27
CA ARG A 288 9.81 -9.06 -8.40
C ARG A 288 9.88 -8.24 -7.12
N TRP A 289 9.81 -6.91 -7.24
CA TRP A 289 9.68 -6.03 -6.08
C TRP A 289 8.28 -5.42 -6.03
N HIS A 290 7.91 -4.63 -7.03
CA HIS A 290 6.57 -4.09 -7.24
C HIS A 290 5.82 -4.87 -8.32
N VAL A 291 4.49 -4.83 -8.23
CA VAL A 291 3.57 -5.52 -9.15
C VAL A 291 2.35 -4.65 -9.43
N SER A 292 1.76 -4.83 -10.60
CA SER A 292 0.48 -4.25 -11.00
C SER A 292 -0.08 -5.06 -12.19
N GLY A 293 -1.21 -4.64 -12.75
CA GLY A 293 -1.89 -5.32 -13.84
C GLY A 293 -3.00 -4.48 -14.44
N SER A 294 -3.51 -4.91 -15.59
CA SER A 294 -4.66 -4.28 -16.24
C SER A 294 -5.98 -4.88 -15.73
N PRO A 295 -7.04 -4.06 -15.62
CA PRO A 295 -8.33 -4.51 -15.09
C PRO A 295 -9.10 -5.46 -16.02
N ASP A 296 -8.71 -5.53 -17.29
CA ASP A 296 -9.26 -6.48 -18.27
C ASP A 296 -8.67 -7.90 -18.15
N GLY A 297 -7.78 -8.12 -17.17
CA GLY A 297 -7.18 -9.43 -16.91
C GLY A 297 -6.06 -9.82 -17.88
N ARG A 298 -5.77 -9.02 -18.90
CA ARG A 298 -4.80 -9.38 -19.93
C ARG A 298 -3.35 -9.20 -19.48
N TRP A 299 -3.04 -8.10 -18.80
CA TRP A 299 -1.65 -7.73 -18.53
C TRP A 299 -1.33 -7.82 -17.04
N ALA A 300 -0.14 -8.34 -16.75
CA ALA A 300 0.53 -8.12 -15.49
C ALA A 300 1.85 -7.37 -15.73
N VAL A 301 2.26 -6.54 -14.79
CA VAL A 301 3.53 -5.81 -14.86
C VAL A 301 4.25 -5.92 -13.52
N GLY A 302 5.57 -6.09 -13.57
CA GLY A 302 6.38 -6.06 -12.36
C GLY A 302 7.81 -5.63 -12.65
N ASP A 303 8.42 -4.95 -11.68
CA ASP A 303 9.82 -4.57 -11.76
C ASP A 303 10.72 -5.57 -11.00
N ASP A 304 12.02 -5.52 -11.28
CA ASP A 304 13.03 -6.28 -10.56
C ASP A 304 14.05 -5.37 -9.87
N PHE A 305 14.92 -5.97 -9.06
CA PHE A 305 15.98 -5.25 -8.34
C PHE A 305 17.09 -4.70 -9.25
N ALA A 306 17.10 -5.05 -10.53
CA ALA A 306 17.99 -4.44 -11.53
C ALA A 306 17.34 -3.22 -12.21
N ARG A 307 16.16 -2.79 -11.75
CA ARG A 307 15.35 -1.69 -12.30
C ARG A 307 14.87 -1.98 -13.74
N ASN A 308 14.63 -3.25 -14.04
CA ASN A 308 13.93 -3.65 -15.25
C ASN A 308 12.44 -3.75 -14.97
N SER A 309 11.60 -3.28 -15.89
CA SER A 309 10.14 -3.45 -15.83
C SER A 309 9.70 -4.40 -16.92
N TYR A 310 8.86 -5.37 -16.57
CA TYR A 310 8.42 -6.41 -17.49
C TYR A 310 6.90 -6.44 -17.59
N LEU A 311 6.39 -6.51 -18.81
CA LEU A 311 4.99 -6.75 -19.14
C LEU A 311 4.79 -8.23 -19.42
N ILE A 312 3.73 -8.81 -18.90
CA ILE A 312 3.37 -10.21 -19.08
C ILE A 312 1.97 -10.26 -19.66
N ASP A 313 1.82 -10.84 -20.85
CA ASP A 313 0.50 -11.20 -21.37
C ASP A 313 0.06 -12.48 -20.65
N ARG A 314 -1.03 -12.40 -19.87
CA ARG A 314 -1.52 -13.49 -19.02
C ARG A 314 -2.22 -14.58 -19.81
N HIS A 315 -2.55 -14.36 -21.09
CA HIS A 315 -3.15 -15.37 -21.94
C HIS A 315 -2.10 -16.22 -22.65
N THR A 316 -0.96 -15.61 -23.02
CA THR A 316 0.14 -16.31 -23.71
C THR A 316 1.31 -16.65 -22.82
N HIS A 317 1.35 -16.08 -21.61
CA HIS A 317 2.49 -16.09 -20.66
C HIS A 317 3.77 -15.47 -21.23
N GLU A 318 3.66 -14.71 -22.32
CA GLU A 318 4.80 -14.01 -22.90
C GLU A 318 5.23 -12.87 -21.98
N MET A 319 6.50 -12.89 -21.58
CA MET A 319 7.10 -11.86 -20.74
C MET A 319 8.04 -10.99 -21.58
N ARG A 320 7.70 -9.71 -21.72
CA ARG A 320 8.46 -8.70 -22.47
C ARG A 320 9.11 -7.70 -21.53
N LEU A 321 10.37 -7.36 -21.81
CA LEU A 321 11.06 -6.25 -21.15
C LEU A 321 10.51 -4.92 -21.72
N LEU A 322 9.88 -4.10 -20.89
CA LEU A 322 9.37 -2.78 -21.28
C LEU A 322 10.44 -1.70 -21.19
N SER A 323 11.21 -1.73 -20.11
CA SER A 323 12.22 -0.73 -19.80
C SER A 323 13.32 -1.37 -18.97
N SER A 324 14.56 -0.94 -19.21
CA SER A 324 15.73 -1.32 -18.41
C SER A 324 16.52 -0.07 -18.04
N ARG A 325 17.08 -0.07 -16.82
CA ARG A 325 18.11 0.89 -16.38
C ARG A 325 17.83 2.36 -16.76
N CYS A 326 16.83 2.99 -16.15
CA CYS A 326 16.87 4.44 -15.97
C CYS A 326 17.97 4.76 -14.94
N ARG A 327 19.23 4.89 -15.39
CA ARG A 327 20.22 5.70 -14.67
C ARG A 327 19.98 7.15 -15.12
N PRO A 328 19.93 8.14 -14.22
CA PRO A 328 20.32 9.48 -14.62
C PRO A 328 21.73 9.34 -15.19
N THR A 329 21.92 9.70 -16.45
CA THR A 329 23.23 10.19 -16.89
C THR A 329 23.49 11.42 -16.03
N GLY A 330 24.32 11.26 -15.00
CA GLY A 330 24.87 12.40 -14.27
C GLY A 330 25.76 13.21 -15.18
#